data_AF-A0A2T2TE12-F1
#
_entry.id   AF-A0A2T2TE12-F1
#
_cell.length_a   1.000
_cell.length_b   1.000
_cell.length_c   1.000
_cell.angle_alpha   90.00
_cell.angle_beta   90.00
_cell.angle_gamma   90.00
#
_symmetry.space_group_name_H-M   'P 1'
#
loop_
_entity.id
_entity.type
_entity.pdbx_description
1 polymer ?
#
loop_
_entity_poly.entity_id
_entity_poly.type
_entity_poly.pdbx_seq_one_letter_code
_entity_poly.pdbx_strand_id
1 'polypeptide(L)'
;MATDLSTEHQPLSDLFSWPESPEEWRQHALSDEQVDFFKENGYVAGVPLLDGEQIQALRDELERFFAPDHDGRELWYEYHADES
;
A
#
# COMPACT_ATOMS: atom_id res chain seq x y z
N MET A 1 3.55 -4.41 26.71
CA MET A 1 4.78 -4.51 25.88
C MET A 1 4.32 -4.52 24.44
N ALA A 2 4.88 -3.64 23.60
CA ALA A 2 4.60 -3.65 22.17
C ALA A 2 5.22 -4.91 21.54
N THR A 3 4.54 -5.49 20.56
CA THR A 3 5.06 -6.62 19.78
C THR A 3 6.16 -6.12 18.84
N ASP A 4 7.31 -6.80 18.84
CA ASP A 4 8.39 -6.52 17.88
C ASP A 4 8.05 -7.15 16.53
N LEU A 5 7.66 -6.33 15.56
CA LEU A 5 7.30 -6.80 14.22
C LEU A 5 8.52 -7.15 13.35
N SER A 6 9.75 -6.89 13.80
CA SER A 6 10.95 -7.26 13.05
C SER A 6 11.17 -8.78 12.97
N THR A 7 10.54 -9.54 13.88
CA THR A 7 10.58 -11.01 13.88
C THR A 7 9.47 -11.66 13.06
N GLU A 8 8.54 -10.88 12.51
CA GLU A 8 7.43 -11.37 11.69
C GLU A 8 7.80 -11.27 10.20
N HIS A 9 7.67 -12.38 9.47
CA HIS A 9 8.02 -12.49 8.05
C HIS A 9 6.82 -12.91 7.18
N GLN A 10 5.62 -12.54 7.64
CA GLN A 10 4.34 -12.88 7.03
C GLN A 10 3.40 -11.68 7.08
N PRO A 11 2.34 -11.66 6.25
CA PRO A 11 1.27 -10.68 6.38
C PRO A 11 0.72 -10.65 7.81
N LEU A 12 0.57 -9.44 8.36
CA LEU A 12 0.06 -9.23 9.72
C LEU A 12 -1.46 -9.07 9.78
N SER A 13 -2.09 -8.90 8.62
CA SER A 13 -3.54 -8.74 8.48
C SER A 13 -4.06 -9.52 7.27
N ASP A 14 -5.36 -9.75 7.28
CA ASP A 14 -6.08 -10.44 6.20
C ASP A 14 -6.50 -9.47 5.06
N LEU A 15 -6.03 -8.22 5.09
CA LEU A 15 -6.38 -7.18 4.10
C LEU A 15 -5.92 -7.54 2.68
N PHE A 16 -4.85 -8.32 2.59
CA PHE A 16 -4.33 -8.84 1.33
C PHE A 16 -4.42 -10.37 1.36
N SER A 17 -5.18 -10.92 0.41
CA SER A 17 -5.19 -12.36 0.18
C SER A 17 -3.91 -12.74 -0.58
N TRP A 18 -3.16 -13.70 -0.04
CA TRP A 18 -1.99 -14.22 -0.74
C TRP A 18 -2.42 -15.17 -1.86
N PRO A 19 -2.02 -14.93 -3.12
CA PRO A 19 -2.44 -15.80 -4.22
C PRO A 19 -1.81 -17.20 -4.07
N GLU A 20 -2.63 -18.24 -4.07
CA GLU A 20 -2.20 -19.63 -3.86
C GLU A 20 -2.01 -20.38 -5.19
N SER A 21 -2.50 -19.81 -6.30
CA SER A 21 -2.47 -20.43 -7.62
C SER A 21 -1.88 -19.51 -8.70
N PRO A 22 -1.27 -20.07 -9.76
CA PRO A 22 -0.81 -19.29 -10.91
C PRO A 22 -1.92 -18.49 -11.59
N GLU A 23 -3.17 -18.96 -11.52
CA GLU A 23 -4.33 -18.28 -12.12
C GLU A 23 -4.66 -17.00 -11.35
N GLU A 24 -4.64 -17.05 -10.02
CA GLU A 24 -4.79 -15.85 -9.18
C GLU A 24 -3.66 -14.87 -9.41
N TRP A 25 -2.43 -15.33 -9.64
CA TRP A 25 -1.32 -14.44 -10.01
C TRP A 25 -1.53 -13.74 -11.37
N ARG A 26 -2.22 -14.38 -12.33
CA ARG A 26 -2.46 -13.78 -13.65
C ARG A 26 -3.34 -12.53 -13.58
N GLN A 27 -4.23 -12.41 -12.61
CA GLN A 27 -5.08 -11.22 -12.46
C GLN A 27 -4.27 -9.95 -12.14
N HIS A 28 -3.05 -10.13 -11.64
CA HIS A 28 -2.12 -9.04 -11.31
C HIS A 28 -1.03 -8.83 -12.37
N ALA A 29 -1.01 -9.65 -13.43
CA ALA A 29 -0.03 -9.53 -14.49
C ALA A 29 -0.35 -8.34 -15.41
N LEU A 30 0.68 -7.61 -15.83
CA LEU A 30 0.56 -6.61 -16.88
C LEU A 30 0.27 -7.31 -18.22
N SER A 31 -0.55 -6.66 -19.06
CA SER A 31 -0.72 -7.11 -20.44
C SER A 31 0.55 -6.85 -21.25
N ASP A 32 0.74 -7.60 -22.35
CA ASP A 32 1.86 -7.39 -23.27
C ASP A 32 1.91 -5.94 -23.77
N GLU A 33 0.75 -5.33 -24.03
CA GLU A 33 0.61 -3.92 -24.43
C GLU A 33 1.13 -2.96 -23.35
N GLN A 34 0.82 -3.21 -22.07
CA GLN A 34 1.31 -2.40 -20.96
C GLN A 34 2.83 -2.57 -20.78
N VAL A 35 3.34 -3.78 -20.98
CA VAL A 35 4.77 -4.06 -20.93
C VAL A 35 5.51 -3.35 -22.07
N ASP A 36 4.98 -3.36 -23.28
CA ASP A 36 5.59 -2.66 -24.41
C ASP A 36 5.50 -1.14 -24.25
N PHE A 37 4.38 -0.63 -23.75
CA PHE A 37 4.25 0.78 -23.37
C PHE A 37 5.30 1.20 -22.34
N PHE A 38 5.54 0.38 -21.32
CA PHE A 38 6.58 0.62 -20.32
C PHE A 38 7.98 0.70 -20.95
N LYS A 39 8.32 -0.25 -21.84
CA LYS A 39 9.63 -0.27 -22.50
C LYS A 39 9.89 0.98 -23.33
N GLU A 40 8.85 1.56 -23.93
CA GLU A 40 8.96 2.79 -24.73
C GLU A 40 8.94 4.06 -23.89
N ASN A 41 8.07 4.13 -22.87
CA ASN A 41 7.75 5.39 -22.17
C ASN A 41 8.31 5.48 -20.75
N GLY A 42 8.80 4.36 -20.19
CA GLY A 42 9.38 4.29 -18.84
C GLY A 42 8.37 4.26 -17.69
N TYR A 43 7.06 4.18 -17.96
CA TYR A 43 6.02 4.07 -16.93
C TYR A 43 4.80 3.31 -17.45
N VAL A 44 3.93 2.86 -16.54
CA VAL A 44 2.57 2.38 -16.85
C VAL A 44 1.61 3.04 -15.87
N ALA A 45 0.51 3.60 -16.37
CA ALA A 45 -0.53 4.20 -15.56
C ALA A 45 -1.84 3.39 -15.67
N GLY A 46 -2.74 3.59 -14.71
CA GLY A 46 -4.08 2.98 -14.75
C GLY A 46 -4.12 1.49 -14.39
N VAL A 47 -3.08 0.95 -13.75
CA VAL A 47 -3.11 -0.41 -13.20
C VAL A 47 -3.85 -0.37 -11.86
N PRO A 48 -4.99 -1.05 -11.70
CA PRO A 48 -5.69 -1.12 -10.42
C PRO A 48 -4.89 -2.01 -9.45
N LEU A 49 -4.12 -1.38 -8.56
CA LEU A 49 -3.30 -2.09 -7.58
C LEU A 49 -4.06 -2.46 -6.30
N LEU A 50 -5.01 -1.62 -5.90
CA LEU A 50 -5.82 -1.77 -4.70
C LEU A 50 -7.29 -1.76 -5.07
N ASP A 51 -8.08 -2.58 -4.40
CA ASP A 51 -9.53 -2.50 -4.45
C ASP A 51 -10.09 -1.42 -3.51
N GLY A 52 -11.41 -1.22 -3.53
CA GLY A 52 -12.06 -0.18 -2.73
C GLY A 52 -11.94 -0.40 -1.22
N GLU A 53 -11.94 -1.65 -0.74
CA GLU A 53 -11.82 -1.97 0.68
C GLU A 53 -10.41 -1.68 1.17
N GLN A 54 -9.40 -2.08 0.40
CA GLN A 54 -7.99 -1.81 0.66
C GLN A 54 -7.68 -0.30 0.68
N ILE A 55 -8.25 0.45 -0.27
CA ILE A 55 -8.12 1.91 -0.30
C ILE A 55 -8.76 2.54 0.94
N GLN A 56 -9.93 2.06 1.37
CA GLN A 56 -10.59 2.59 2.55
C GLN A 56 -9.80 2.30 3.82
N ALA A 57 -9.31 1.07 3.99
CA ALA A 57 -8.47 0.70 5.13
C ALA A 57 -7.21 1.59 5.22
N LEU A 58 -6.54 1.83 4.10
CA LEU A 58 -5.38 2.73 4.04
C LEU A 58 -5.75 4.17 4.41
N ARG A 59 -6.89 4.68 3.94
CA ARG A 59 -7.36 6.03 4.27
C ARG A 59 -7.64 6.19 5.76
N ASP A 60 -8.30 5.21 6.38
CA ASP A 60 -8.63 5.23 7.81
C ASP A 60 -7.37 5.15 8.70
N GLU A 61 -6.32 4.45 8.24
CA GLU A 61 -5.01 4.45 8.89
C GLU A 61 -4.27 5.79 8.73
N LEU A 62 -4.25 6.34 7.52
CA LEU A 62 -3.61 7.63 7.25
C LEU A 62 -4.30 8.78 7.99
N GLU A 63 -5.64 8.81 8.06
CA GLU A 63 -6.37 9.84 8.79
C GLU A 63 -6.00 9.85 10.28
N ARG A 64 -5.84 8.67 10.89
CA ARG A 64 -5.34 8.56 12.26
C ARG A 64 -3.91 9.06 12.38
N PHE A 65 -3.04 8.70 11.43
CA PHE A 65 -1.65 9.15 11.42
C PHE A 65 -1.54 10.68 11.28
N PHE A 66 -2.40 11.32 10.51
CA PHE A 66 -2.39 12.78 10.37
C PHE A 66 -3.15 13.52 11.49
N ALA A 67 -3.69 12.83 12.48
CA ALA A 67 -4.35 13.47 13.61
C ALA A 67 -3.33 14.33 14.39
N PRO A 68 -3.63 15.62 14.66
CA PRO A 68 -2.67 16.53 15.29
C PRO A 68 -2.27 16.12 16.71
N ASP A 69 -3.04 15.24 17.36
CA ASP A 69 -2.79 14.71 18.70
C ASP A 69 -2.35 13.22 18.69
N HIS A 70 -1.74 12.76 17.58
CA HIS A 70 -1.27 11.38 17.49
C HIS A 70 -0.15 11.08 18.49
N ASP A 71 -0.33 9.99 19.25
CA ASP A 71 0.68 9.49 20.19
C ASP A 71 1.90 8.96 19.43
N GLY A 72 3.09 9.50 19.67
CA GLY A 72 4.30 9.18 18.88
C GLY A 72 4.65 10.21 17.79
N ARG A 73 3.89 11.31 17.65
CA ARG A 73 4.19 12.38 16.68
C ARG A 73 5.56 13.03 16.87
N GLU A 74 6.10 12.97 18.08
CA GLU A 74 7.44 13.46 18.45
C GLU A 74 8.57 12.67 17.78
N LEU A 75 8.28 11.49 17.22
CA LEU A 75 9.23 10.65 16.49
C LEU A 75 9.28 10.97 14.99
N TRP A 76 8.41 11.85 14.49
CA TRP A 76 8.37 12.21 13.08
C TRP A 76 9.47 13.22 12.75
N TYR A 77 10.26 12.93 11.72
CA TYR A 77 11.38 13.78 11.30
C TYR A 77 10.90 15.09 10.64
N GLU A 78 9.70 15.07 10.04
CA GLU A 78 9.06 16.25 9.45
C GLU A 78 7.53 16.00 9.37
N TYR A 79 6.71 16.87 9.97
CA TYR A 79 5.25 16.79 9.94
C TYR A 79 4.67 18.13 9.49
N HIS A 80 4.10 18.15 8.29
CA HIS A 80 3.36 19.29 7.75
C HIS A 80 1.89 18.87 7.62
N ALA A 81 1.05 19.30 8.57
CA ALA A 81 -0.38 19.03 8.52
C ALA A 81 -1.10 19.79 7.39
N ASP A 82 -0.48 20.84 6.87
CA ASP A 82 -0.99 21.67 5.79
C ASP A 82 0.20 22.29 5.05
N GLU A 83 0.43 21.92 3.78
CA GLU A 83 0.94 22.92 2.85
C GLU A 83 -0.26 23.81 2.50
N SER A 84 -0.32 25.01 3.09
CA SER A 84 -1.24 26.09 2.71
C SER A 84 -0.86 26.72 1.36
#